data_AF-A0A1I5CC82-F1
#
_entry.id   AF-A0A1I5CC82-F1
#
_cell.length_a   1.000
_cell.length_b   1.000
_cell.length_c   1.000
_cell.angle_alpha   90.00
_cell.angle_beta   90.00
_cell.angle_gamma   90.00
#
_symmetry.space_group_name_H-M   'P 1'
#
loop_
_entity.id
_entity.type
_entity.pdbx_description
1 polymer ?
#
loop_
_entity_poly.entity_id
_entity_poly.type
_entity_poly.pdbx_seq_one_letter_code
_entity_poly.pdbx_strand_id
1 'polypeptide(L)'
;MMQPGEMKRTFFDQGLVNITETQLMIRMDYQSFEDYWAPIAAGEGPLGKYVATLGAAERARTDAAVRDAYEAGRPDGPRSFANVAWACRGIVP
;
A
#
# COMPACT_ATOMS: atom_id res chain seq x y z
N MET A 1 5.33 -1.45 7.53
CA MET A 1 4.96 -0.09 7.08
C MET A 1 5.98 0.88 7.66
N MET A 2 6.37 1.94 6.95
CA MET A 2 7.24 2.98 7.51
C MET A 2 6.54 3.70 8.66
N GLN A 3 7.21 3.84 9.80
CA GLN A 3 6.74 4.59 10.97
C GLN A 3 7.07 6.08 10.84
N PRO A 4 6.31 6.96 11.52
CA PRO A 4 6.63 8.39 11.56
C PRO A 4 8.08 8.64 11.98
N GLY A 5 8.83 9.43 11.21
CA GLY A 5 10.21 9.80 11.50
C GLY A 5 11.27 8.77 11.09
N GLU A 6 10.93 7.54 10.70
CA GLU A 6 11.93 6.54 10.25
C GLU A 6 12.68 7.01 9.00
N MET A 7 11.96 7.64 8.05
CA MET A 7 12.54 8.11 6.80
C MET A 7 13.46 9.31 7.03
N LYS A 8 13.00 10.28 7.85
CA LYS A 8 13.83 11.38 8.34
C LYS A 8 15.10 10.90 9.04
N ARG A 9 14.98 9.89 9.92
CA ARG A 9 16.12 9.33 10.66
C ARG A 9 17.13 8.69 9.71
N THR A 10 16.65 7.95 8.72
CA THR A 10 17.49 7.33 7.69
C THR A 10 18.33 8.38 6.96
N PHE A 11 17.74 9.52 6.58
CA PHE A 11 18.47 10.60 5.90
C PHE A 11 19.51 11.25 6.82
N PHE A 12 19.17 11.45 8.09
CA PHE A 12 20.08 12.01 9.08
C PHE A 12 21.29 11.10 9.30
N ASP A 13 21.06 9.79 9.42
CA ASP A 13 22.12 8.79 9.62
C ASP A 13 23.06 8.67 8.39
N GLN A 14 22.63 9.15 7.21
CA GLN A 14 23.46 9.28 6.01
C GLN A 14 24.16 10.65 5.87
N GLY A 15 24.04 11.53 6.87
CA GLY A 15 24.75 12.82 6.90
C GLY A 15 24.09 13.95 6.09
N LEU A 16 22.84 13.78 5.64
CA LEU A 16 22.11 14.84 4.97
C LEU A 16 21.69 15.94 5.97
N VAL A 17 21.61 17.17 5.48
CA VAL A 17 21.17 18.35 6.24
C VAL A 17 19.85 18.90 5.71
N ASN A 18 19.23 19.82 6.46
CA ASN A 18 17.95 20.46 6.09
C ASN A 18 16.83 19.44 5.76
N ILE A 19 16.73 18.37 6.56
CA ILE A 19 15.82 17.26 6.29
C ILE A 19 14.38 17.63 6.66
N THR A 20 13.48 17.51 5.68
CA THR A 20 12.04 17.70 5.83
C THR A 20 11.32 16.42 5.44
N GLU A 21 10.34 16.00 6.24
CA GLU A 21 9.48 14.86 5.99
C GLU A 21 8.02 15.33 5.97
N THR A 22 7.19 14.72 5.12
CA THR A 22 5.75 14.97 5.06
C THR A 22 4.99 13.72 4.66
N GLN A 23 3.68 13.74 4.92
CA GLN A 23 2.73 12.74 4.43
C GLN A 23 1.99 13.30 3.22
N LEU A 24 1.95 12.53 2.14
CA LEU A 24 1.16 12.81 0.95
C LEU A 24 -0.07 11.92 0.97
N MET A 25 -1.24 12.51 1.21
CA MET A 25 -2.52 11.82 1.11
C MET A 25 -2.96 11.80 -0.35
N ILE A 26 -3.18 10.60 -0.89
CA ILE A 26 -3.51 10.37 -2.29
C ILE A 26 -4.83 9.58 -2.34
N ARG A 27 -5.73 9.97 -3.23
CA ARG A 27 -6.90 9.17 -3.57
C ARG A 27 -6.54 8.26 -4.74
N MET A 28 -6.61 6.96 -4.51
CA MET A 28 -6.46 5.97 -5.57
C MET A 28 -7.85 5.56 -6.04
N ASP A 29 -8.11 5.77 -7.32
CA ASP A 29 -9.34 5.39 -7.97
C ASP A 29 -9.12 4.08 -8.72
N TYR A 30 -9.95 3.08 -8.41
CA TYR A 30 -9.94 1.76 -9.03
C TYR A 30 -11.23 1.57 -9.82
N GLN A 31 -11.16 0.90 -10.96
CA GLN A 31 -12.32 0.64 -11.82
C GLN A 31 -13.17 -0.54 -11.32
N SER A 32 -12.55 -1.52 -10.65
CA SER A 32 -13.18 -2.75 -10.18
C SER A 32 -12.32 -3.43 -9.11
N PHE A 33 -12.85 -4.50 -8.51
CA PHE A 33 -12.10 -5.35 -7.59
C PHE A 33 -10.83 -5.90 -8.23
N GLU A 34 -10.88 -6.28 -9.51
CA GLU A 34 -9.73 -6.81 -10.23
C GLU A 34 -8.61 -5.77 -10.34
N ASP A 35 -8.95 -4.53 -10.71
CA ASP A 35 -8.00 -3.41 -10.80
C ASP A 35 -7.33 -3.12 -9.43
N TYR A 36 -8.09 -3.21 -8.35
CA TYR A 36 -7.59 -3.08 -6.99
C TYR A 36 -6.68 -4.26 -6.56
N TRP A 37 -7.13 -5.49 -6.79
CA TRP A 37 -6.55 -6.67 -6.15
C TRP A 37 -5.46 -7.36 -6.97
N ALA A 38 -5.51 -7.28 -8.30
CA ALA A 38 -4.61 -8.02 -9.18
C ALA A 38 -3.11 -7.81 -8.87
N PRO A 39 -2.61 -6.58 -8.62
CA PRO A 39 -1.19 -6.37 -8.30
C PRO A 39 -0.80 -7.06 -6.98
N ILE A 40 -1.63 -6.94 -5.94
CA ILE A 40 -1.39 -7.56 -4.64
C ILE A 40 -1.45 -9.09 -4.75
N ALA A 41 -2.46 -9.60 -5.45
CA ALA A 41 -2.64 -11.02 -5.73
C ALA A 41 -1.46 -11.62 -6.52
N ALA A 42 -0.78 -10.82 -7.34
CA ALA A 42 0.41 -11.21 -8.08
C ALA A 42 1.71 -11.16 -7.25
N GLY A 43 1.64 -10.76 -5.98
CA GLY A 43 2.78 -10.75 -5.06
C GLY A 43 3.37 -9.37 -4.79
N GLU A 44 2.73 -8.29 -5.23
CA GLU A 44 3.28 -6.94 -5.05
C GLU A 44 3.24 -6.48 -3.59
N GLY A 45 4.37 -5.90 -3.16
CA GLY A 45 4.52 -5.33 -1.82
C GLY A 45 4.50 -6.38 -0.69
N PRO A 46 4.54 -5.93 0.57
CA PRO A 46 4.56 -6.83 1.72
C PRO A 46 3.31 -7.72 1.83
N LEU A 47 2.13 -7.18 1.49
CA LEU A 47 0.88 -7.94 1.52
C LEU A 47 0.85 -9.00 0.43
N GLY A 48 1.24 -8.66 -0.80
CA GLY A 48 1.27 -9.63 -1.89
C GLY A 48 2.26 -10.77 -1.62
N LYS A 49 3.43 -10.47 -1.03
CA LYS A 49 4.37 -11.51 -0.60
C LYS A 49 3.75 -12.50 0.38
N TYR A 50 2.94 -12.03 1.33
CA TYR A 50 2.19 -12.92 2.23
C TYR A 50 1.11 -13.72 1.47
N VAL A 51 0.34 -13.07 0.60
CA VAL A 51 -0.69 -13.75 -0.21
C VAL A 51 -0.07 -14.86 -1.10
N ALA A 52 1.16 -14.66 -1.58
CA ALA A 52 1.88 -15.64 -2.37
C ALA A 52 2.34 -16.88 -1.58
N THR A 53 2.42 -16.82 -0.24
CA THR A 53 2.75 -17.98 0.60
C THR A 53 1.54 -18.86 0.91
N LEU A 54 0.32 -18.40 0.63
CA LEU A 54 -0.90 -19.13 0.97
C LEU A 54 -1.08 -20.35 0.06
N GLY A 55 -1.55 -21.46 0.65
CA GLY A 55 -2.00 -22.61 -0.12
C GLY A 55 -3.28 -22.29 -0.91
N ALA A 56 -3.59 -23.09 -1.93
CA ALA A 56 -4.71 -22.81 -2.85
C ALA A 56 -6.06 -22.58 -2.14
N ALA A 57 -6.38 -23.38 -1.12
CA ALA A 57 -7.63 -23.25 -0.37
C ALA A 57 -7.68 -21.96 0.47
N GLU A 58 -6.57 -21.58 1.09
CA GLU A 58 -6.45 -20.32 1.85
C GLU A 58 -6.53 -19.12 0.93
N ARG A 59 -5.82 -19.19 -0.19
CA ARG A 59 -5.82 -18.16 -1.23
C ARG A 59 -7.23 -17.88 -1.73
N ALA A 60 -8.00 -18.92 -2.07
CA ALA A 60 -9.39 -18.76 -2.52
C ALA A 60 -10.29 -18.11 -1.45
N ARG A 61 -10.12 -18.48 -0.17
CA ARG A 61 -10.86 -17.84 0.94
C ARG A 61 -10.47 -16.38 1.12
N THR A 62 -9.18 -16.07 1.02
CA THR A 62 -8.68 -14.69 1.12
C THR A 62 -9.22 -13.85 -0.02
N ASP A 63 -9.12 -14.31 -1.26
CA ASP A 63 -9.62 -13.57 -2.43
C ASP A 63 -11.12 -13.28 -2.31
N ALA A 64 -11.92 -14.26 -1.87
CA ALA A 64 -13.35 -14.08 -1.62
C ALA A 64 -13.64 -13.08 -0.49
N ALA A 65 -12.91 -13.15 0.62
CA ALA A 65 -13.09 -12.23 1.75
C ALA A 65 -12.71 -10.79 1.41
N VAL A 66 -11.62 -10.58 0.64
CA VAL A 66 -11.23 -9.24 0.19
C VAL A 66 -12.23 -8.69 -0.82
N ARG A 67 -12.76 -9.53 -1.71
CA ARG A 67 -13.82 -9.14 -2.65
C ARG A 67 -15.07 -8.67 -1.92
N ASP A 68 -15.55 -9.44 -0.94
CA ASP A 68 -16.72 -9.07 -0.12
C ASP A 68 -16.50 -7.71 0.58
N ALA A 69 -15.29 -7.48 1.12
CA ALA A 69 -14.93 -6.21 1.74
C ALA A 69 -14.86 -5.04 0.73
N TYR A 70 -14.36 -5.26 -0.48
CA TYR A 70 -14.32 -4.26 -1.55
C TYR A 70 -15.73 -3.90 -2.05
N GLU A 71 -16.56 -4.91 -2.27
CA GLU A 71 -17.93 -4.78 -2.74
C GLU A 71 -18.80 -4.09 -1.69
N ALA A 72 -18.60 -4.41 -0.40
CA ALA A 72 -19.27 -3.79 0.75
C ALA A 72 -20.80 -3.78 0.60
N GLY A 73 -21.37 -4.91 0.15
CA GLY A 73 -22.80 -5.08 -0.09
C GLY A 73 -23.33 -4.38 -1.35
N ARG A 74 -22.46 -3.87 -2.21
CA ARG A 74 -22.80 -3.28 -3.52
C ARG A 74 -22.15 -4.08 -4.64
N PRO A 75 -22.66 -4.00 -5.88
CA PRO A 75 -21.99 -4.61 -7.02
C PRO A 75 -20.53 -4.14 -7.15
N ASP A 76 -19.72 -4.99 -7.78
CA ASP A 76 -18.39 -4.61 -8.23
C ASP A 76 -18.45 -3.37 -9.14
N GLY A 77 -17.37 -2.62 -9.15
CA GLY A 77 -17.24 -1.37 -9.90
C GLY A 77 -16.36 -0.37 -9.17
N PRO A 78 -16.43 0.91 -9.55
CA PRO A 78 -15.45 1.88 -9.10
C PRO A 78 -15.43 2.07 -7.59
N ARG A 79 -14.21 2.13 -7.03
CA ARG A 79 -13.97 2.50 -5.62
C ARG A 79 -12.81 3.47 -5.56
N SER A 80 -12.82 4.29 -4.51
CA SER A 80 -11.76 5.25 -4.25
C SER A 80 -11.28 5.08 -2.81
N PHE A 81 -10.00 4.84 -2.62
CA PHE A 81 -9.38 4.63 -1.31
C PHE A 81 -8.33 5.71 -1.03
N ALA A 82 -8.24 6.15 0.22
CA ALA A 82 -7.18 7.07 0.64
C ALA A 82 -5.94 6.26 0.97
N ASN A 83 -4.84 6.58 0.31
CA ASN A 83 -3.51 6.07 0.61
C ASN A 83 -2.61 7.20 1.11
N VAL A 84 -1.61 6.84 1.90
CA VAL A 84 -0.62 7.78 2.40
C VAL A 84 0.76 7.33 1.95
N ALA A 85 1.47 8.21 1.25
CA ALA A 85 2.89 8.05 0.97
C ALA A 85 3.70 8.96 1.88
N TRP A 86 4.84 8.47 2.37
CA TRP A 86 5.81 9.31 3.07
C TRP A 86 6.79 9.89 2.05
N ALA A 87 7.02 11.20 2.12
CA ALA A 87 8.00 11.90 1.31
C ALA A 87 9.04 12.56 2.22
N CYS A 88 10.32 12.34 1.93
CA CYS A 88 11.43 12.89 2.68
C CYS A 88 12.46 13.51 1.72
N ARG A 89 12.95 14.70 2.06
CA ARG A 89 13.98 15.43 1.31
C ARG A 89 15.06 15.90 2.27
N GLY A 90 16.32 15.79 1.88
CA GLY A 90 17.47 16.41 2.53
C GLY A 90 18.47 16.95 1.50
N ILE A 91 19.49 17.63 1.97
CA ILE A 91 20.57 18.22 1.16
C ILE A 91 21.89 17.55 1.53
N VAL A 92 22.74 17.24 0.55
CA VAL A 92 24.12 16.81 0.80
C VAL A 92 24.94 18.06 1.16
N PRO A 93 25.70 18.07 2.27
CA PRO A 93 26.49 19.22 2.71
C PRO A 93 27.46 19.76 1.65
#